data_AF-A0AAD5FEK6-F1
#
_entry.id   AF-A0AAD5FEK6-F1
#
_cell.length_a   1.000
_cell.length_b   1.000
_cell.length_c   1.000
_cell.angle_alpha   90.00
_cell.angle_beta   90.00
_cell.angle_gamma   90.00
#
_symmetry.space_group_name_H-M   'P 1'
#
loop_
_entity.id
_entity.type
_entity.pdbx_description
1 polymer ?
#
loop_
_entity_poly.entity_id
_entity_poly.type
_entity_poly.pdbx_seq_one_letter_code
_entity_poly.pdbx_strand_id
1 'polypeptide(L)'
;LQKLTVSSLNDRAWSGCVVLFLRCCSPELDLLSCYKDQQEKFSIFKAIKLTLTDVAAGLDGYEILKLHDADPFLGVELKFTEIVPCRRFLDSYVSGSLLQFLSQHVSRLLSLPDGLGMNATLKAGTHTLDHSIQDPELCLQHIYQSQPMRLRDDEVTQLEQQLQNSYIPPIQTRKEVPKNCFLFQKRLFDDRPLTAGDQQRFASHVGRDWKRVGRALQKNCRALKGTAIDNLAYEYEREGLYEQAYQLLGRFIQSEGRNAKLGRLISALEEAKLISMAEIMLDIQPRE
;
A
#
# COMPACT_ATOMS: atom_id res chain seq x y z
N LEU A 1 -11.81 54.49 0.35
CA LEU A 1 -10.93 54.05 -0.76
C LEU A 1 -9.49 54.07 -0.28
N GLN A 2 -9.07 53.04 0.47
CA GLN A 2 -7.67 52.79 0.78
C GLN A 2 -7.31 51.46 0.12
N LYS A 3 -6.68 51.55 -1.05
CA LYS A 3 -5.97 50.44 -1.67
C LYS A 3 -4.82 50.07 -0.73
N LEU A 4 -5.01 49.04 0.09
CA LEU A 4 -3.90 48.37 0.75
C LEU A 4 -3.21 47.50 -0.29
N THR A 5 -2.01 47.94 -0.60
CA THR A 5 -0.97 47.39 -1.46
C THR A 5 -0.76 45.89 -1.28
N VAL A 6 -1.26 45.12 -2.25
CA VAL A 6 -0.89 43.70 -2.47
C VAL A 6 0.48 43.64 -3.14
N SER A 7 1.53 44.12 -2.46
CA SER A 7 2.89 44.14 -3.03
C SER A 7 4.01 43.91 -2.02
N SER A 8 3.77 43.14 -0.95
CA SER A 8 4.83 42.76 0.00
C SER A 8 4.72 41.33 0.57
N LEU A 9 4.07 40.40 -0.13
CA LEU A 9 3.96 39.00 0.28
C LEU A 9 5.05 38.07 -0.30
N ASN A 10 6.04 38.61 -1.03
CA ASN A 10 7.05 37.77 -1.69
C ASN A 10 8.25 37.35 -0.82
N ASP A 11 8.21 37.52 0.51
CA ASP A 11 9.34 37.09 1.36
C ASP A 11 8.95 36.55 2.76
N ARG A 12 7.68 36.23 2.99
CA ARG A 12 7.27 35.39 4.14
C ARG A 12 6.56 34.16 3.63
N ALA A 13 7.02 32.99 4.06
CA ALA A 13 6.29 31.74 3.87
C ALA A 13 4.87 31.91 4.46
N TRP A 14 3.86 31.94 3.58
CA TRP A 14 2.47 32.08 3.98
C TRP A 14 2.08 30.84 4.80
N SER A 15 1.47 31.03 5.97
CA SER A 15 0.89 29.92 6.71
C SER A 15 -0.34 30.36 7.49
N GLY A 16 -1.30 29.46 7.64
CA GLY A 16 -2.53 29.73 8.35
C GLY A 16 -3.19 28.45 8.85
N CYS A 17 -4.05 28.59 9.84
CA CYS A 17 -4.72 27.48 10.51
C CYS A 17 -6.24 27.63 10.44
N VAL A 18 -6.92 26.52 10.22
CA VAL A 18 -8.37 26.42 10.16
C VAL A 18 -8.82 25.15 10.87
N VAL A 19 -10.00 25.17 11.47
CA VAL A 19 -10.62 24.01 12.11
C VAL A 19 -11.90 23.67 11.36
N LEU A 20 -11.96 22.44 10.88
CA LEU A 20 -13.12 21.85 10.21
C LEU A 20 -13.85 20.96 11.21
N PHE A 21 -15.09 21.29 11.54
CA PHE A 21 -15.95 20.51 12.42
C PHE A 21 -16.83 19.61 11.58
N LEU A 22 -16.65 18.29 11.67
CA LEU A 22 -17.33 17.30 10.85
C LEU A 22 -18.37 16.54 11.65
N ARG A 23 -19.52 16.25 11.04
CA ARG A 23 -20.55 15.38 11.61
C ARG A 23 -21.27 14.59 10.52
N CYS A 24 -21.62 13.34 10.83
CA CYS A 24 -22.59 12.59 10.03
C CYS A 24 -24.01 12.88 10.51
N CYS A 25 -24.92 13.08 9.56
CA CYS A 25 -26.34 13.30 9.80
C CYS A 25 -27.14 12.00 9.86
N SER A 26 -26.52 10.86 9.52
CA SER A 26 -27.17 9.54 9.62
C SER A 26 -27.29 9.10 11.08
N PRO A 27 -28.44 8.56 11.52
CA PRO A 27 -28.56 8.00 12.86
C PRO A 27 -27.74 6.71 13.06
N GLU A 28 -27.32 6.07 11.98
CA GLU A 28 -26.57 4.81 12.01
C GLU A 28 -25.07 5.02 12.25
N LEU A 29 -24.58 6.25 12.06
CA LEU A 29 -23.15 6.55 12.12
C LEU A 29 -22.90 7.83 12.93
N ASP A 30 -22.17 7.69 14.03
CA ASP A 30 -21.57 8.83 14.72
C ASP A 30 -20.06 8.87 14.45
N LEU A 31 -19.66 9.84 13.63
CA LEU A 31 -18.27 10.04 13.23
C LEU A 31 -17.32 10.23 14.43
N LEU A 32 -17.78 10.91 15.48
CA LEU A 32 -16.99 11.15 16.68
C LEU A 32 -16.81 9.85 17.49
N SER A 33 -17.87 9.05 17.60
CA SER A 33 -17.79 7.72 18.23
C SER A 33 -16.87 6.78 17.47
N CYS A 34 -16.95 6.73 16.13
CA CYS A 34 -16.02 5.96 15.30
C CYS A 34 -14.56 6.41 15.47
N TYR A 35 -14.32 7.72 15.63
CA TYR A 35 -12.99 8.22 15.93
C TYR A 35 -12.49 7.82 17.32
N LYS A 36 -13.38 7.71 18.31
CA LYS A 36 -13.03 7.26 19.67
C LYS A 36 -12.74 5.75 19.72
N ASP A 37 -13.34 4.96 18.84
CA ASP A 37 -13.08 3.52 18.72
C ASP A 37 -11.69 3.25 18.13
N GLN A 38 -10.90 2.37 18.77
CA GLN A 38 -9.53 2.10 18.32
C GLN A 38 -9.44 1.37 16.97
N GLN A 39 -10.45 0.57 16.61
CA GLN A 39 -10.46 -0.16 15.34
C GLN A 39 -10.87 0.76 14.18
N GLU A 40 -11.85 1.63 14.41
CA GLU A 40 -12.39 2.52 13.36
C GLU A 40 -11.65 3.86 13.25
N LYS A 41 -10.95 4.31 14.30
CA LYS A 41 -10.16 5.55 14.31
C LYS A 41 -9.26 5.70 13.08
N PHE A 42 -8.53 4.64 12.73
CA PHE A 42 -7.64 4.68 11.57
C PHE A 42 -8.41 4.83 10.25
N SER A 43 -9.58 4.18 10.13
CA SER A 43 -10.45 4.32 8.97
C SER A 43 -10.99 5.74 8.83
N ILE A 44 -11.40 6.37 9.94
CA ILE A 44 -11.85 7.78 9.95
C ILE A 44 -10.71 8.73 9.56
N PHE A 45 -9.54 8.57 10.18
CA PHE A 45 -8.37 9.37 9.84
C PHE A 45 -7.99 9.24 8.36
N LYS A 46 -7.97 8.00 7.85
CA LYS A 46 -7.70 7.70 6.44
C LYS A 46 -8.72 8.32 5.50
N ALA A 47 -10.01 8.27 5.84
CA ALA A 47 -11.06 8.90 5.05
C ALA A 47 -10.83 10.41 4.95
N ILE A 48 -10.56 11.07 6.08
CA ILE A 48 -10.27 12.52 6.14
C ILE A 48 -9.03 12.85 5.30
N LYS A 49 -7.96 12.07 5.43
CA LYS A 49 -6.72 12.31 4.67
C LYS A 49 -6.93 12.16 3.16
N LEU A 50 -7.64 11.12 2.73
CA LEU A 50 -7.98 10.92 1.31
C LEU A 50 -8.82 12.09 0.77
N THR A 51 -9.85 12.51 1.50
CA THR A 51 -10.66 13.69 1.16
C THR A 51 -9.78 14.93 0.99
N LEU A 52 -8.89 15.20 1.96
CA LEU A 52 -8.03 16.38 1.92
C LEU A 52 -7.07 16.34 0.72
N THR A 53 -6.54 15.17 0.38
CA THR A 53 -5.70 14.99 -0.81
C THR A 53 -6.48 15.24 -2.11
N ASP A 54 -7.73 14.79 -2.21
CA ASP A 54 -8.57 15.03 -3.38
C ASP A 54 -8.90 16.52 -3.55
N VAL A 55 -9.21 17.23 -2.45
CA VAL A 55 -9.60 18.65 -2.52
C VAL A 55 -8.43 19.63 -2.61
N ALA A 56 -7.29 19.31 -1.98
CA ALA A 56 -6.07 20.11 -2.11
C ALA A 56 -5.33 19.83 -3.43
N ALA A 57 -5.72 18.74 -4.12
CA ALA A 57 -5.09 18.20 -5.33
C ALA A 57 -3.59 17.89 -5.12
N GLY A 58 -3.27 17.23 -4.01
CA GLY A 58 -1.92 16.83 -3.66
C GLY A 58 -1.74 16.34 -2.21
N LEU A 59 -0.54 15.85 -1.90
CA LEU A 59 -0.13 15.47 -0.54
C LEU A 59 0.56 16.62 0.21
N ASP A 60 0.96 17.66 -0.52
CA ASP A 60 1.73 18.79 -0.01
C ASP A 60 0.86 20.04 0.21
N GLY A 61 1.37 20.98 1.00
CA GLY A 61 0.74 22.28 1.21
C GLY A 61 -0.29 22.34 2.33
N TYR A 62 -0.59 21.21 2.98
CA TYR A 62 -1.40 21.14 4.20
C TYR A 62 -0.88 20.09 5.19
N GLU A 63 -1.17 20.29 6.47
CA GLU A 63 -0.87 19.38 7.56
C GLU A 63 -2.11 19.26 8.46
N ILE A 64 -2.47 18.03 8.83
CA ILE A 64 -3.40 17.83 9.95
C ILE A 64 -2.57 18.01 11.23
N LEU A 65 -2.97 18.94 12.09
CA LEU A 65 -2.31 19.19 13.37
C LEU A 65 -2.93 18.35 14.48
N LYS A 66 -4.26 18.27 14.52
CA LYS A 66 -5.00 17.60 15.59
C LYS A 66 -6.36 17.13 15.11
N LEU A 67 -6.77 15.95 15.55
CA LEU A 67 -8.17 15.53 15.59
C LEU A 67 -8.62 15.59 17.05
N HIS A 68 -9.72 16.27 17.33
CA HIS A 68 -10.21 16.45 18.70
C HIS A 68 -11.70 16.25 18.83
N ASP A 69 -12.08 15.85 20.04
CA ASP A 69 -13.46 15.76 20.47
C ASP A 69 -14.06 17.17 20.59
N ALA A 70 -15.04 17.46 19.74
CA ALA A 70 -15.81 18.68 19.75
C ALA A 70 -17.31 18.34 19.74
N ASP A 71 -17.72 17.38 20.58
CA ASP A 71 -19.08 16.84 20.68
C ASP A 71 -20.19 17.87 20.37
N PRO A 72 -21.08 17.62 19.39
CA PRO A 72 -21.27 16.38 18.62
C PRO A 72 -20.43 16.28 17.33
N PHE A 73 -19.34 17.03 17.22
CA PHE A 73 -18.50 17.10 16.02
C PHE A 73 -17.12 16.46 16.25
N LEU A 74 -16.53 15.96 15.16
CA LEU A 74 -15.11 15.68 15.08
C LEU A 74 -14.38 16.92 14.56
N GLY A 75 -13.57 17.55 15.42
CA GLY A 75 -12.78 18.72 15.05
C GLY A 75 -11.47 18.32 14.37
N VAL A 76 -11.23 18.80 13.16
CA VAL A 76 -10.00 18.58 12.39
C VAL A 76 -9.26 19.91 12.25
N GLU A 77 -8.18 20.08 12.99
CA GLU A 77 -7.31 21.26 12.94
C GLU A 77 -6.29 21.09 11.81
N LEU A 78 -6.36 21.97 10.83
CA LEU A 78 -5.54 21.98 9.63
C LEU A 78 -4.62 23.19 9.62
N LYS A 79 -3.40 22.98 9.14
CA LYS A 79 -2.46 24.05 8.81
C LYS A 79 -2.19 24.00 7.33
N PHE A 80 -2.32 25.14 6.66
CA PHE A 80 -1.87 25.30 5.28
C PHE A 80 -0.54 26.06 5.26
N THR A 81 0.40 25.60 4.45
CA THR A 81 1.72 26.23 4.24
C THR A 81 1.79 26.99 2.92
N GLU A 82 0.73 26.92 2.12
CA GLU A 82 0.64 27.56 0.81
C GLU A 82 -0.78 28.06 0.54
N ILE A 83 -0.89 29.20 -0.15
CA ILE A 83 -2.18 29.84 -0.43
C ILE A 83 -3.01 29.04 -1.45
N VAL A 84 -2.36 28.36 -2.40
CA VAL A 84 -3.03 27.67 -3.51
C VAL A 84 -3.82 26.44 -3.00
N PRO A 85 -3.24 25.51 -2.20
CA PRO A 85 -3.98 24.42 -1.59
C PRO A 85 -5.11 24.89 -0.67
N CYS A 86 -4.88 25.97 0.10
CA CYS A 86 -5.90 26.54 0.98
C CYS A 86 -7.10 27.08 0.18
N ARG A 87 -6.85 27.77 -0.95
CA ARG A 87 -7.92 28.26 -1.82
C ARG A 87 -8.73 27.12 -2.44
N ARG A 88 -8.06 26.08 -2.96
CA ARG A 88 -8.74 24.90 -3.50
C ARG A 88 -9.60 24.20 -2.46
N PHE A 89 -9.10 24.09 -1.23
CA PHE A 89 -9.88 23.59 -0.11
C PHE A 89 -11.16 24.42 0.11
N LEU A 90 -11.07 25.76 0.14
CA LEU A 90 -12.23 26.64 0.28
C LEU A 90 -13.22 26.48 -0.89
N ASP A 91 -12.74 26.42 -2.13
CA ASP A 91 -13.59 26.21 -3.31
C ASP A 91 -14.31 24.85 -3.24
N SER A 92 -13.63 23.80 -2.76
CA SER A 92 -14.21 22.48 -2.55
C SER A 92 -15.26 22.45 -1.44
N TYR A 93 -15.09 23.30 -0.41
CA TYR A 93 -16.02 23.45 0.68
C TYR A 93 -17.30 24.15 0.20
N VAL A 94 -17.15 25.26 -0.53
CA VAL A 94 -18.28 26.03 -1.12
C VAL A 94 -19.08 25.20 -2.12
N SER A 95 -18.40 24.42 -2.97
CA SER A 95 -19.06 23.57 -3.97
C SER A 95 -19.70 22.30 -3.39
N GLY A 96 -19.48 22.00 -2.11
CA GLY A 96 -19.95 20.77 -1.47
C GLY A 96 -19.13 19.52 -1.83
N SER A 97 -18.13 19.65 -2.71
CA SER A 97 -17.27 18.54 -3.15
C SER A 97 -16.53 17.89 -1.97
N LEU A 98 -16.10 18.70 -0.98
CA LEU A 98 -15.42 18.21 0.21
C LEU A 98 -16.28 17.17 0.96
N LEU A 99 -17.55 17.50 1.20
CA LEU A 99 -18.47 16.63 1.93
C LEU A 99 -18.84 15.40 1.09
N GLN A 100 -18.96 15.56 -0.22
CA GLN A 100 -19.20 14.44 -1.13
C GLN A 100 -18.04 13.43 -1.12
N PHE A 101 -16.80 13.89 -1.23
CA PHE A 101 -15.63 13.00 -1.14
C PHE A 101 -15.52 12.34 0.23
N LEU A 102 -15.73 13.11 1.31
CA LEU A 102 -15.75 12.55 2.67
C LEU A 102 -16.79 11.44 2.82
N SER A 103 -18.03 11.69 2.37
CA SER A 103 -19.11 10.71 2.39
C SER A 103 -18.71 9.43 1.66
N GLN A 104 -18.17 9.55 0.44
CA GLN A 104 -17.73 8.39 -0.36
C GLN A 104 -16.60 7.60 0.30
N HIS A 105 -15.58 8.28 0.85
CA HIS A 105 -14.45 7.62 1.49
C HIS A 105 -14.83 6.94 2.80
N VAL A 106 -15.68 7.57 3.60
CA VAL A 106 -16.23 6.98 4.84
C VAL A 106 -17.08 5.76 4.50
N SER A 107 -18.01 5.85 3.54
CA SER A 107 -18.85 4.71 3.13
C SER A 107 -18.00 3.52 2.71
N ARG A 108 -16.95 3.74 1.89
CA ARG A 108 -16.07 2.66 1.41
C ARG A 108 -15.23 2.04 2.52
N LEU A 109 -14.64 2.87 3.39
CA LEU A 109 -13.71 2.37 4.42
C LEU A 109 -14.42 1.68 5.58
N LEU A 110 -15.68 2.07 5.86
CA LEU A 110 -16.50 1.45 6.91
C LEU A 110 -17.51 0.43 6.36
N SER A 111 -17.51 0.14 5.06
CA SER A 111 -18.46 -0.76 4.40
C SER A 111 -19.94 -0.38 4.63
N LEU A 112 -20.22 0.92 4.61
CA LEU A 112 -21.55 1.50 4.80
C LEU A 112 -22.24 1.80 3.46
N PRO A 113 -23.57 1.98 3.45
CA PRO A 113 -24.28 2.43 2.26
C PRO A 113 -23.75 3.76 1.72
N ASP A 114 -23.85 3.93 0.41
CA ASP A 114 -23.53 5.19 -0.26
C ASP A 114 -24.55 6.28 0.11
N GLY A 115 -24.11 7.54 0.06
CA GLY A 115 -24.99 8.70 0.25
C GLY A 115 -25.18 9.12 1.70
N LEU A 116 -24.19 8.87 2.56
CA LEU A 116 -24.20 9.40 3.93
C LEU A 116 -24.28 10.94 3.91
N GLY A 117 -25.31 11.49 4.55
CA GLY A 117 -25.44 12.92 4.75
C GLY A 117 -24.34 13.40 5.70
N MET A 118 -23.49 14.31 5.23
CA MET A 118 -22.43 14.92 6.04
C MET A 118 -22.72 16.41 6.23
N ASN A 119 -22.34 16.94 7.38
CA ASN A 119 -22.37 18.36 7.67
C ASN A 119 -20.99 18.83 8.13
N ALA A 120 -20.65 20.07 7.81
CA ALA A 120 -19.44 20.71 8.27
C ALA A 120 -19.67 22.14 8.72
N THR A 121 -18.75 22.62 9.56
CA THR A 121 -18.61 24.03 9.91
C THR A 121 -17.13 24.36 9.90
N LEU A 122 -16.76 25.52 9.36
CA LEU A 122 -15.37 25.93 9.17
C LEU A 122 -15.06 27.16 10.01
N LYS A 123 -14.00 27.10 10.82
CA LYS A 123 -13.58 28.22 11.68
C LYS A 123 -12.09 28.52 11.55
N ALA A 124 -11.74 29.80 11.60
CA ALA A 124 -10.35 30.26 11.74
C ALA A 124 -10.26 31.18 12.96
N GLY A 125 -9.57 30.71 14.02
CA GLY A 125 -9.55 31.38 15.32
C GLY A 125 -10.96 31.60 15.87
N THR A 126 -11.35 32.85 16.08
CA THR A 126 -12.68 33.24 16.57
C THR A 126 -13.73 33.41 15.46
N HIS A 127 -13.35 33.32 14.19
CA HIS A 127 -14.23 33.57 13.06
C HIS A 127 -14.84 32.27 12.54
N THR A 128 -16.17 32.27 12.36
CA THR A 128 -16.87 31.19 11.65
C THR A 128 -16.95 31.58 10.18
N LEU A 129 -16.19 30.87 9.35
CA LEU A 129 -15.99 31.21 7.94
C LEU A 129 -17.24 30.94 7.09
N ASP A 130 -18.15 30.07 7.54
CA ASP A 130 -19.43 29.79 6.88
C ASP A 130 -20.25 31.07 6.61
N HIS A 131 -20.17 32.07 7.49
CA HIS A 131 -20.88 33.35 7.33
C HIS A 131 -20.30 34.23 6.22
N SER A 132 -19.04 34.02 5.84
CA SER A 132 -18.32 34.81 4.83
C SER A 132 -17.77 33.95 3.69
N ILE A 133 -18.27 32.72 3.53
CA ILE A 133 -17.67 31.73 2.63
C ILE A 133 -17.75 32.12 1.15
N GLN A 134 -18.65 33.06 0.81
CA GLN A 134 -18.77 33.64 -0.53
C GLN A 134 -17.65 34.63 -0.86
N ASP A 135 -16.87 35.08 0.13
CA ASP A 135 -15.70 35.93 -0.04
C ASP A 135 -14.42 35.14 0.31
N PRO A 136 -13.77 34.51 -0.69
CA PRO A 136 -12.59 33.68 -0.46
C PRO A 136 -11.38 34.49 0.01
N GLU A 137 -11.25 35.78 -0.35
CA GLU A 137 -10.13 36.60 0.10
C GLU A 137 -10.23 36.92 1.59
N LEU A 138 -11.44 37.23 2.07
CA LEU A 138 -11.70 37.44 3.49
C LEU A 138 -11.44 36.16 4.30
N CYS A 139 -11.86 35.01 3.78
CA CYS A 139 -11.58 33.71 4.41
C CYS A 139 -10.08 33.43 4.49
N LEU A 140 -9.32 33.65 3.41
CA LEU A 140 -7.87 33.49 3.40
C LEU A 140 -7.16 34.42 4.38
N GLN A 141 -7.65 35.67 4.50
CA GLN A 141 -7.13 36.62 5.48
C GLN A 141 -7.35 36.13 6.92
N HIS A 142 -8.55 35.62 7.24
CA HIS A 142 -8.85 35.07 8.56
C HIS A 142 -8.01 33.82 8.88
N ILE A 143 -7.81 32.93 7.89
CA ILE A 143 -6.96 31.75 8.04
C ILE A 143 -5.51 32.15 8.29
N TYR A 144 -4.99 33.14 7.55
CA TYR A 144 -3.64 33.67 7.75
C TYR A 144 -3.45 34.32 9.12
N GLN A 145 -4.46 35.05 9.62
CA GLN A 145 -4.44 35.65 10.96
C GLN A 145 -4.47 34.59 12.07
N SER A 146 -5.15 33.47 11.82
CA SER A 146 -5.16 32.29 12.68
C SER A 146 -3.86 31.50 12.52
N GLN A 147 -2.73 32.08 12.95
CA GLN A 147 -1.41 31.45 12.85
C GLN A 147 -1.37 30.09 13.59
N PRO A 148 -0.68 29.07 13.04
CA PRO A 148 -0.54 27.77 13.70
C PRO A 148 0.41 27.87 14.90
N MET A 149 -0.12 28.05 16.10
CA MET A 149 0.69 28.17 17.32
C MET A 149 1.15 26.82 17.90
N ARG A 150 0.74 25.70 17.31
CA ARG A 150 0.95 24.36 17.86
C ARG A 150 1.58 23.42 16.83
N LEU A 151 2.40 22.51 17.33
CA LEU A 151 2.94 21.39 16.55
C LEU A 151 1.85 20.34 16.35
N ARG A 152 2.07 19.42 15.40
CA ARG A 152 1.22 18.25 15.20
C ARG A 152 1.20 17.39 16.47
N ASP A 153 0.03 16.95 16.88
CA ASP A 153 -0.15 16.07 18.03
C ASP A 153 0.42 14.66 17.75
N ASP A 154 0.91 13.99 18.80
CA ASP A 154 1.54 12.65 18.69
C ASP A 154 0.59 11.60 18.09
N GLU A 155 -0.70 11.69 18.41
CA GLU A 155 -1.72 10.79 17.87
C GLU A 155 -1.83 10.93 16.34
N VAL A 156 -1.88 12.16 15.83
CA VAL A 156 -1.89 12.42 14.38
C VAL A 156 -0.59 11.96 13.74
N THR A 157 0.54 12.13 14.43
CA THR A 157 1.84 11.63 13.97
C THR A 157 1.84 10.10 13.82
N GLN A 158 1.27 9.36 14.78
CA GLN A 158 1.13 7.91 14.71
C GLN A 158 0.19 7.47 13.57
N LEU A 159 -0.93 8.18 13.40
CA LEU A 159 -1.90 7.89 12.34
C LEU A 159 -1.32 8.16 10.93
N GLU A 160 -0.57 9.25 10.74
CA GLU A 160 0.16 9.52 9.50
C GLU A 160 1.21 8.43 9.22
N GLN A 161 1.95 7.96 10.23
CA GLN A 161 2.91 6.85 10.08
C GLN A 161 2.20 5.53 9.71
N GLN A 162 1.10 5.20 10.37
CA GLN A 162 0.29 4.03 10.05
C GLN A 162 -0.24 4.11 8.62
N LEU A 163 -0.64 5.30 8.17
CA LEU A 163 -1.10 5.52 6.81
C LEU A 163 0.03 5.39 5.79
N GLN A 164 1.20 5.96 6.07
CA GLN A 164 2.40 5.80 5.23
C GLN A 164 2.80 4.33 5.09
N ASN A 165 2.74 3.57 6.19
CA ASN A 165 2.96 2.12 6.19
C ASN A 165 1.91 1.36 5.36
N SER A 166 0.72 1.93 5.14
CA SER A 166 -0.32 1.35 4.29
C SER A 166 -0.12 1.63 2.78
N TYR A 167 0.58 2.72 2.42
CA TYR A 167 0.90 3.08 1.03
C TYR A 167 2.18 2.43 0.51
N ILE A 168 3.07 2.03 1.42
CA ILE A 168 4.11 1.08 1.08
C ILE A 168 3.35 -0.19 0.66
N PRO A 169 3.39 -0.61 -0.63
CA PRO A 169 2.87 -1.92 -0.99
C PRO A 169 3.55 -2.86 -0.02
N PRO A 170 2.81 -3.72 0.70
CA PRO A 170 3.36 -4.38 1.86
C PRO A 170 4.70 -4.96 1.43
N ILE A 171 5.80 -4.41 1.97
CA ILE A 171 6.86 -5.28 2.41
C ILE A 171 6.07 -6.14 3.36
N GLN A 172 5.68 -7.30 2.84
CA GLN A 172 4.90 -8.27 3.54
C GLN A 172 5.51 -8.26 4.93
N THR A 173 4.75 -7.79 5.94
CA THR A 173 4.70 -8.58 7.16
C THR A 173 4.50 -9.94 6.57
N ARG A 174 5.59 -10.72 6.54
CA ARG A 174 5.56 -12.10 6.13
C ARG A 174 4.35 -12.59 6.92
N LYS A 175 3.18 -12.74 6.26
CA LYS A 175 2.47 -13.99 6.40
C LYS A 175 3.61 -14.92 6.07
N GLU A 176 4.27 -15.38 7.12
CA GLU A 176 5.26 -16.41 6.99
C GLU A 176 4.47 -17.40 6.16
N VAL A 177 4.79 -17.47 4.86
CA VAL A 177 4.55 -18.66 4.11
C VAL A 177 5.07 -19.69 5.10
N PRO A 178 4.18 -20.53 5.68
CA PRO A 178 4.60 -21.41 6.77
C PRO A 178 5.92 -22.01 6.34
N LYS A 179 6.93 -22.14 7.21
CA LYS A 179 8.34 -22.46 6.80
C LYS A 179 8.49 -23.66 5.83
N ASN A 180 7.40 -24.43 5.65
CA ASN A 180 7.21 -25.55 4.77
C ASN A 180 6.22 -25.28 3.62
N CYS A 181 6.08 -24.04 3.13
CA CYS A 181 5.25 -23.71 1.97
C CYS A 181 6.00 -22.74 1.03
N PHE A 182 5.54 -22.61 -0.21
CA PHE A 182 5.96 -21.61 -1.18
C PHE A 182 4.75 -21.14 -2.03
N LEU A 183 4.93 -20.06 -2.78
CA LEU A 183 3.86 -19.47 -3.60
C LEU A 183 4.19 -19.67 -5.09
N PHE A 184 3.25 -20.24 -5.84
CA PHE A 184 3.33 -20.40 -7.29
C PHE A 184 2.01 -19.94 -7.92
N GLN A 185 2.07 -19.03 -8.90
CA GLN A 185 0.89 -18.44 -9.54
C GLN A 185 -0.20 -17.94 -8.55
N LYS A 186 0.21 -17.31 -7.44
CA LYS A 186 -0.68 -16.83 -6.35
C LYS A 186 -1.40 -17.95 -5.56
N ARG A 187 -0.97 -19.22 -5.68
CA ARG A 187 -1.45 -20.35 -4.87
C ARG A 187 -0.34 -20.81 -3.91
N LEU A 188 -0.74 -21.26 -2.72
CA LEU A 188 0.17 -21.78 -1.70
C LEU A 188 0.38 -23.29 -1.92
N PHE A 189 1.63 -23.73 -1.91
CA PHE A 189 2.01 -25.15 -2.02
C PHE A 189 2.95 -25.55 -0.89
N ASP A 190 2.95 -26.82 -0.51
CA ASP A 190 3.87 -27.33 0.51
C ASP A 190 5.31 -27.47 -0.03
N ASP A 191 6.25 -26.85 0.67
CA ASP A 191 7.69 -26.84 0.41
C ASP A 191 8.35 -28.07 1.05
N ARG A 192 7.91 -29.26 0.60
CA ARG A 192 8.47 -30.55 1.00
C ARG A 192 9.83 -30.81 0.32
N PRO A 193 10.70 -31.65 0.91
CA PRO A 193 11.89 -32.15 0.22
C PRO A 193 11.51 -32.87 -1.09
N LEU A 194 12.38 -32.74 -2.09
CA LEU A 194 12.27 -33.48 -3.34
C LEU A 194 12.46 -34.97 -3.08
N THR A 195 11.61 -35.77 -3.72
CA THR A 195 11.59 -37.23 -3.66
C THR A 195 12.15 -37.82 -4.95
N ALA A 196 12.44 -39.12 -4.96
CA ALA A 196 12.81 -39.84 -6.18
C ALA A 196 11.72 -39.75 -7.26
N GLY A 197 10.44 -39.64 -6.87
CA GLY A 197 9.32 -39.43 -7.80
C GLY A 197 9.40 -38.08 -8.50
N ASP A 198 9.75 -37.01 -7.78
CA ASP A 198 9.96 -35.68 -8.39
C ASP A 198 11.15 -35.68 -9.34
N GLN A 199 12.20 -36.43 -9.02
CA GLN A 199 13.37 -36.60 -9.88
C GLN A 199 13.04 -37.29 -11.19
N GLN A 200 12.28 -38.39 -11.14
CA GLN A 200 11.79 -39.07 -12.34
C GLN A 200 10.87 -38.17 -13.16
N ARG A 201 9.91 -37.51 -12.50
CA ARG A 201 8.95 -36.59 -13.15
C ARG A 201 9.67 -35.44 -13.85
N PHE A 202 10.66 -34.85 -13.19
CA PHE A 202 11.52 -33.81 -13.75
C PHE A 202 12.23 -34.30 -15.01
N ALA A 203 12.94 -35.42 -14.91
CA ALA A 203 13.72 -36.00 -15.99
C ALA A 203 12.86 -36.37 -17.21
N SER A 204 11.64 -36.87 -17.00
CA SER A 204 10.71 -37.24 -18.08
C SER A 204 10.21 -36.05 -18.91
N HIS A 205 10.15 -34.84 -18.35
CA HIS A 205 9.45 -33.72 -18.99
C HIS A 205 10.32 -32.51 -19.32
N VAL A 206 11.46 -32.31 -18.64
CA VAL A 206 12.29 -31.10 -18.85
C VAL A 206 13.00 -31.08 -20.21
N GLY A 207 13.27 -32.24 -20.80
CA GLY A 207 13.88 -32.37 -22.12
C GLY A 207 15.19 -31.58 -22.25
N ARG A 208 15.32 -30.78 -23.31
CA ARG A 208 16.55 -30.03 -23.64
C ARG A 208 16.83 -28.85 -22.70
N ASP A 209 15.83 -28.40 -21.94
CA ASP A 209 15.95 -27.24 -21.05
C ASP A 209 16.57 -27.59 -19.68
N TRP A 210 16.94 -28.85 -19.45
CA TRP A 210 17.56 -29.29 -18.19
C TRP A 210 18.78 -28.46 -17.81
N LYS A 211 19.62 -28.08 -18.80
CA LYS A 211 20.79 -27.20 -18.56
C LYS A 211 20.36 -25.82 -18.06
N ARG A 212 19.29 -25.24 -18.62
CA ARG A 212 18.77 -23.92 -18.21
C ARG A 212 18.28 -23.96 -16.77
N VAL A 213 17.52 -25.00 -16.40
CA VAL A 213 17.08 -25.22 -15.02
C VAL A 213 18.28 -25.43 -14.09
N GLY A 214 19.28 -26.21 -14.53
CA GLY A 214 20.53 -26.40 -13.78
C GLY A 214 21.25 -25.09 -13.49
N ARG A 215 21.33 -24.18 -14.47
CA ARG A 215 21.94 -22.84 -14.31
C ARG A 215 21.14 -21.95 -13.36
N ALA A 216 19.82 -22.09 -13.32
CA ALA A 216 18.99 -21.40 -12.33
C ALA A 216 19.23 -21.96 -10.92
N LEU A 217 19.27 -23.29 -10.75
CA LEU A 217 19.58 -23.95 -9.48
C LEU A 217 21.01 -23.64 -8.98
N GLN A 218 21.96 -23.45 -9.90
CA GLN A 218 23.36 -23.14 -9.62
C GLN A 218 23.54 -21.88 -8.74
N LYS A 219 22.63 -20.90 -8.80
CA LYS A 219 22.72 -19.67 -7.98
C LYS A 219 22.79 -19.99 -6.49
N ASN A 220 22.02 -20.98 -6.05
CA ASN A 220 21.84 -21.33 -4.65
C ASN A 220 22.39 -22.73 -4.30
N CYS A 221 22.98 -23.46 -5.26
CA CYS A 221 23.57 -24.77 -5.05
C CYS A 221 25.06 -24.77 -5.45
N ARG A 222 25.96 -25.00 -4.49
CA ARG A 222 27.42 -25.01 -4.77
C ARG A 222 27.85 -26.19 -5.64
N ALA A 223 27.20 -27.34 -5.50
CA ALA A 223 27.54 -28.56 -6.25
C ALA A 223 27.23 -28.49 -7.75
N LEU A 224 26.45 -27.49 -8.18
CA LEU A 224 26.09 -27.21 -9.57
C LEU A 224 26.87 -26.02 -10.15
N LYS A 225 27.82 -25.43 -9.41
CA LYS A 225 28.62 -24.29 -9.89
C LYS A 225 29.70 -24.69 -10.89
N GLY A 226 30.13 -23.70 -11.67
CA GLY A 226 31.22 -23.83 -12.63
C GLY A 226 30.87 -24.74 -13.79
N THR A 227 31.74 -25.71 -14.06
CA THR A 227 31.63 -26.69 -15.16
C THR A 227 30.78 -27.91 -14.80
N ALA A 228 30.23 -28.00 -13.59
CA ALA A 228 29.50 -29.19 -13.14
C ALA A 228 28.36 -29.62 -14.09
N ILE A 229 27.61 -28.65 -14.63
CA ILE A 229 26.51 -28.91 -15.58
C ILE A 229 27.06 -29.39 -16.93
N ASP A 230 28.19 -28.84 -17.38
CA ASP A 230 28.81 -29.25 -18.64
C ASP A 230 29.46 -30.63 -18.52
N ASN A 231 30.04 -30.94 -17.35
CA ASN A 231 30.57 -32.27 -17.03
C ASN A 231 29.46 -33.31 -17.03
N LEU A 232 28.31 -33.02 -16.39
CA LEU A 232 27.13 -33.90 -16.45
C LEU A 232 26.65 -34.13 -17.88
N ALA A 233 26.69 -33.08 -18.72
CA ALA A 233 26.31 -33.21 -20.11
C ALA A 233 27.26 -34.15 -20.88
N TYR A 234 28.56 -34.07 -20.61
CA TYR A 234 29.57 -34.92 -21.23
C TYR A 234 29.52 -36.36 -20.72
N GLU A 235 29.41 -36.55 -19.41
CA GLU A 235 29.43 -37.86 -18.75
C GLU A 235 28.24 -38.73 -19.18
N TYR A 236 27.04 -38.14 -19.24
CA TYR A 236 25.79 -38.85 -19.54
C TYR A 236 25.29 -38.61 -20.98
N GLU A 237 26.16 -38.16 -21.89
CA GLU A 237 25.79 -37.90 -23.29
C GLU A 237 25.20 -39.14 -23.99
N ARG A 238 25.78 -40.32 -23.70
CA ARG A 238 25.39 -41.59 -24.34
C ARG A 238 24.05 -42.15 -23.85
N GLU A 239 23.66 -41.79 -22.63
CA GLU A 239 22.41 -42.27 -21.99
C GLU A 239 21.22 -41.37 -22.36
N GLY A 240 21.50 -40.13 -22.76
CA GLY A 240 20.52 -39.20 -23.34
C GLY A 240 19.98 -38.17 -22.35
N LEU A 241 19.04 -37.35 -22.85
CA LEU A 241 18.55 -36.16 -22.13
C LEU A 241 17.85 -36.50 -20.81
N TYR A 242 17.13 -37.62 -20.77
CA TYR A 242 16.47 -38.10 -19.56
C TYR A 242 17.49 -38.29 -18.44
N GLU A 243 18.55 -39.05 -18.72
CA GLU A 243 19.56 -39.36 -17.71
C GLU A 243 20.33 -38.11 -17.28
N GLN A 244 20.70 -37.24 -18.22
CA GLN A 244 21.34 -35.96 -17.89
C GLN A 244 20.49 -35.12 -16.92
N ALA A 245 19.18 -35.03 -17.16
CA ALA A 245 18.25 -34.33 -16.28
C ALA A 245 18.07 -35.04 -14.92
N TYR A 246 18.01 -36.37 -14.94
CA TYR A 246 17.92 -37.20 -13.75
C TYR A 246 19.14 -37.01 -12.84
N GLN A 247 20.34 -37.05 -13.41
CA GLN A 247 21.61 -36.87 -12.71
C GLN A 247 21.80 -35.44 -12.21
N LEU A 248 21.34 -34.43 -12.96
CA LEU A 248 21.32 -33.04 -12.50
C LEU A 248 20.53 -32.90 -11.19
N LEU A 249 19.28 -33.37 -11.17
CA LEU A 249 18.44 -33.21 -9.97
C LEU A 249 18.89 -34.17 -8.85
N GLY A 250 19.41 -35.35 -9.18
CA GLY A 250 20.04 -36.26 -8.22
C GLY A 250 21.21 -35.60 -7.49
N ARG A 251 22.11 -34.94 -8.23
CA ARG A 251 23.23 -34.19 -7.66
C ARG A 251 22.77 -33.03 -6.79
N PHE A 252 21.69 -32.34 -7.17
CA PHE A 252 21.06 -31.31 -6.34
C PHE A 252 20.51 -31.87 -5.03
N ILE A 253 19.76 -32.97 -5.10
CA ILE A 253 19.18 -33.65 -3.92
C ILE A 253 20.27 -34.15 -2.97
N GLN A 254 21.32 -34.79 -3.50
CA GLN A 254 22.43 -35.32 -2.71
C GLN A 254 23.22 -34.20 -2.01
N SER A 255 23.48 -33.09 -2.70
CA SER A 255 24.29 -32.00 -2.15
C SER A 255 23.56 -31.13 -1.14
N GLU A 256 22.27 -30.88 -1.34
CA GLU A 256 21.47 -29.99 -0.50
C GLU A 256 20.68 -30.76 0.59
N GLY A 257 20.52 -32.07 0.45
CA GLY A 257 19.84 -32.94 1.42
C GLY A 257 18.41 -32.47 1.73
N ARG A 258 18.11 -32.21 3.01
CA ARG A 258 16.79 -31.70 3.45
C ARG A 258 16.47 -30.29 2.91
N ASN A 259 17.47 -29.56 2.41
CA ASN A 259 17.30 -28.25 1.79
C ASN A 259 17.01 -28.34 0.28
N ALA A 260 17.06 -29.53 -0.32
CA ALA A 260 16.62 -29.78 -1.70
C ALA A 260 15.08 -29.78 -1.75
N LYS A 261 14.48 -28.62 -1.56
CA LYS A 261 13.03 -28.49 -1.45
C LYS A 261 12.34 -28.23 -2.80
N LEU A 262 11.07 -28.62 -2.90
CA LEU A 262 10.24 -28.45 -4.08
C LEU A 262 10.15 -26.99 -4.53
N GLY A 263 9.98 -26.04 -3.60
CA GLY A 263 9.90 -24.62 -3.92
C GLY A 263 11.13 -24.09 -4.64
N ARG A 264 12.33 -24.61 -4.32
CA ARG A 264 13.57 -24.21 -5.02
C ARG A 264 13.60 -24.69 -6.47
N LEU A 265 13.08 -25.89 -6.73
CA LEU A 265 12.95 -26.41 -8.08
C LEU A 265 11.90 -25.61 -8.87
N ILE A 266 10.75 -25.31 -8.26
CA ILE A 266 9.71 -24.50 -8.90
C ILE A 266 10.22 -23.09 -9.23
N SER A 267 10.91 -22.41 -8.31
CA SER A 267 11.50 -21.10 -8.61
C SER A 267 12.53 -21.16 -9.73
N ALA A 268 13.31 -22.24 -9.83
CA ALA A 268 14.24 -22.43 -10.94
C ALA A 268 13.52 -22.67 -12.29
N LEU A 269 12.39 -23.37 -12.28
CA LEU A 269 11.53 -23.56 -13.45
C LEU A 269 10.87 -22.26 -13.88
N GLU A 270 10.40 -21.44 -12.94
CA GLU A 270 9.85 -20.10 -13.21
C GLU A 270 10.90 -19.19 -13.85
N GLU A 271 12.12 -19.17 -13.31
CA GLU A 271 13.22 -18.39 -13.87
C GLU A 271 13.61 -18.88 -15.28
N ALA A 272 13.57 -20.19 -15.52
CA ALA A 272 13.80 -20.80 -16.82
C ALA A 272 12.64 -20.59 -17.82
N LYS A 273 11.54 -19.95 -17.39
CA LYS A 273 10.29 -19.74 -18.14
C LYS A 273 9.56 -21.04 -18.51
N LEU A 274 9.74 -22.09 -17.69
CA LEU A 274 9.11 -23.41 -17.86
C LEU A 274 7.88 -23.55 -16.95
N ILE A 275 6.89 -22.67 -17.13
CA ILE A 275 5.71 -22.60 -16.26
C ILE A 275 4.86 -23.87 -16.35
N SER A 276 4.66 -24.41 -17.55
CA SER A 276 3.93 -25.68 -17.77
C SER A 276 4.60 -26.85 -17.04
N MET A 277 5.93 -26.84 -16.97
CA MET A 277 6.67 -27.86 -16.24
C MET A 277 6.51 -27.70 -14.73
N ALA A 278 6.51 -26.47 -14.21
CA ALA A 278 6.21 -26.22 -12.81
C ALA A 278 4.79 -26.67 -12.43
N GLU A 279 3.81 -26.48 -13.32
CA GLU A 279 2.44 -27.00 -13.16
C GLU A 279 2.41 -28.53 -13.09
N ILE A 280 3.12 -29.22 -13.99
CA ILE A 280 3.25 -30.70 -13.98
C ILE A 280 3.88 -31.18 -12.66
N MET A 281 4.93 -30.51 -12.20
CA MET A 281 5.60 -30.85 -10.94
C MET A 281 4.67 -30.68 -9.73
N LEU A 282 3.73 -29.74 -9.79
CA LEU A 282 2.75 -29.43 -8.75
C LEU A 282 1.41 -30.16 -8.91
N ASP A 283 1.29 -31.07 -9.90
CA ASP A 283 0.06 -31.79 -10.25
C ASP A 283 -1.14 -30.83 -10.47
N ILE A 284 -0.88 -29.64 -11.02
CA ILE A 284 -1.91 -28.67 -11.38
C ILE A 284 -2.47 -29.07 -12.75
N GLN A 285 -3.75 -29.45 -12.79
CA GLN A 285 -4.45 -29.74 -14.04
C GLN A 285 -4.44 -28.49 -14.95
N PRO A 286 -4.17 -28.64 -16.26
CA PRO A 286 -4.24 -27.52 -17.19
C PRO A 286 -5.65 -26.92 -17.14
N ARG A 287 -5.74 -25.59 -17.02
CA ARG A 287 -6.99 -24.89 -17.27
C ARG A 287 -7.27 -24.98 -18.77
N GLU A 288 -8.35 -25.65 -19.14
CA GLU A 288 -8.96 -25.54 -20.48
C GLU A 288 -9.30 -24.07 -20.80
#